data_AF-A0A194WD34-F1
#
_entry.id   AF-A0A194WD34-F1
#
_cell.length_a   1.000
_cell.length_b   1.000
_cell.length_c   1.000
_cell.angle_alpha   90.00
_cell.angle_beta   90.00
_cell.angle_gamma   90.00
#
_symmetry.space_group_name_H-M   'P 1'
#
loop_
_entity.id
_entity.type
_entity.pdbx_description
1 polymer ?
#
loop_
_entity_poly.entity_id
_entity_poly.type
_entity_poly.pdbx_seq_one_letter_code
_entity_poly.pdbx_strand_id
1 'polypeptide(L)'
;MGAENVSLSVSYPDSSSFQNAGYVPITTNSSYRGGLVRQYNNFSFSRVFEAGHSVAAYQPETVFRIFERAIFGKDIGTGDISISESSPYGTQGMASTLNVTNEIWDPVTEPICYWYDAAEMCDEVQQEALANNVAVIENYVVVSPAGTFSATSGNPTRTSTGPTATVSSSGASRRVGPWGLR
;
A
#
# COMPACT_ATOMS: atom_id res chain seq x y z
N MET A 1 2.24 -3.95 -8.32
CA MET A 1 3.11 -4.39 -7.20
C MET A 1 3.36 -5.89 -7.30
N GLY A 2 4.37 -6.47 -6.63
CA GLY A 2 4.70 -7.91 -6.80
C GLY A 2 3.53 -8.86 -6.51
N ALA A 3 3.00 -8.84 -5.30
CA ALA A 3 1.84 -9.66 -4.90
C ALA A 3 0.57 -9.35 -5.72
N GLU A 4 0.38 -8.09 -6.12
CA GLU A 4 -0.72 -7.69 -7.01
C GLU A 4 -0.59 -8.36 -8.38
N ASN A 5 0.59 -8.34 -9.00
CA ASN A 5 0.85 -8.98 -10.28
C ASN A 5 0.63 -10.49 -10.20
N VAL A 6 1.03 -11.12 -9.10
CA VAL A 6 0.74 -12.54 -8.83
C VAL A 6 -0.78 -12.75 -8.82
N SER A 7 -1.54 -11.96 -8.05
CA SER A 7 -3.00 -12.09 -7.98
C SER A 7 -3.69 -11.95 -9.34
N LEU A 8 -3.19 -11.07 -10.21
CA LEU A 8 -3.73 -10.86 -11.57
C LEU A 8 -3.35 -11.97 -12.55
N SER A 9 -2.28 -12.72 -12.27
CA SER A 9 -1.77 -13.78 -13.15
C SER A 9 -2.32 -15.17 -12.83
N VAL A 10 -3.03 -15.33 -11.71
CA VAL A 10 -3.64 -16.62 -11.35
C VAL A 10 -4.75 -16.97 -12.34
N SER A 11 -4.68 -18.17 -12.92
CA SER A 11 -5.71 -18.70 -13.82
C SER A 11 -6.74 -19.52 -13.04
N TYR A 12 -8.01 -19.09 -13.11
CA TYR A 12 -9.17 -19.73 -12.49
C TYR A 12 -10.45 -19.25 -13.19
N PRO A 13 -11.62 -19.91 -13.00
CA PRO A 13 -12.83 -19.63 -13.77
C PRO A 13 -13.24 -18.14 -13.83
N ASP A 14 -13.12 -17.44 -12.70
CA ASP A 14 -13.53 -16.03 -12.57
C ASP A 14 -12.36 -15.02 -12.73
N SER A 15 -11.19 -15.48 -13.20
CA SER A 15 -9.98 -14.65 -13.34
C SER A 15 -10.20 -13.38 -14.14
N SER A 16 -10.92 -13.46 -15.28
CA SER A 16 -11.24 -12.29 -16.11
C SER A 16 -12.11 -11.27 -15.37
N SER A 17 -13.09 -11.73 -14.59
CA SER A 17 -13.95 -10.86 -13.79
C SER A 17 -13.19 -10.17 -12.66
N PHE A 18 -12.26 -10.88 -12.01
CA PHE A 18 -11.40 -10.30 -11.00
C PHE A 18 -10.43 -9.26 -11.57
N GLN A 19 -9.80 -9.54 -12.72
CA GLN A 19 -8.92 -8.59 -13.39
C GLN A 19 -9.66 -7.29 -13.75
N ASN A 20 -10.95 -7.38 -14.06
CA ASN A 20 -11.83 -6.24 -14.37
C ASN A 20 -12.41 -5.54 -13.13
N ALA A 21 -12.36 -6.16 -11.95
CA ALA A 21 -12.83 -5.53 -10.72
C ALA A 21 -11.96 -4.32 -10.34
N GLY A 22 -12.56 -3.31 -9.71
CA GLY A 22 -11.86 -2.10 -9.24
C GLY A 22 -11.45 -2.17 -7.77
N TYR A 23 -10.60 -1.25 -7.33
CA TYR A 23 -10.21 -1.09 -5.94
C TYR A 23 -11.18 -0.20 -5.17
N VAL A 24 -11.67 -0.70 -4.03
CA VAL A 24 -12.51 0.02 -3.08
C VAL A 24 -11.85 0.09 -1.69
N PRO A 25 -12.20 1.06 -0.84
CA PRO A 25 -11.66 1.16 0.51
C PRO A 25 -11.98 -0.05 1.41
N ILE A 26 -11.00 -0.47 2.20
CA ILE A 26 -11.21 -1.35 3.35
C ILE A 26 -11.59 -0.46 4.54
N THR A 27 -12.88 -0.41 4.82
CA THR A 27 -13.44 0.38 5.92
C THR A 27 -13.28 -0.41 7.21
N THR A 28 -12.66 0.17 8.23
CA THR A 28 -12.45 -0.49 9.53
C THR A 28 -13.48 -0.06 10.57
N ASN A 29 -13.80 1.23 10.55
CA ASN A 29 -14.81 1.91 11.34
C ASN A 29 -15.42 3.08 10.53
N SER A 30 -16.21 3.94 11.17
CA SER A 30 -16.93 5.03 10.49
C SER A 30 -16.05 6.06 9.78
N SER A 31 -14.77 6.18 10.15
CA SER A 31 -13.88 7.24 9.63
C SER A 31 -12.57 6.72 9.05
N TYR A 32 -12.13 5.51 9.41
CA TYR A 32 -10.81 5.01 9.04
C TYR A 32 -10.86 3.98 7.89
N ARG A 33 -9.99 4.22 6.90
CA ARG A 33 -9.80 3.38 5.72
C ARG A 33 -8.38 2.82 5.75
N GLY A 34 -8.24 1.57 6.17
CA GLY A 34 -6.94 0.94 6.41
C GLY A 34 -6.24 0.41 5.15
N GLY A 35 -6.89 0.51 3.99
CA GLY A 35 -6.34 -0.04 2.75
C GLY A 35 -7.32 0.02 1.59
N LEU A 36 -6.95 -0.65 0.52
CA LEU A 36 -7.77 -0.87 -0.67
C LEU A 36 -7.87 -2.36 -0.97
N VAL A 37 -9.02 -2.78 -1.46
CA VAL A 37 -9.25 -4.15 -1.89
C VAL A 37 -9.88 -4.18 -3.29
N ARG A 38 -9.36 -5.08 -4.12
CA ARG A 38 -10.02 -5.59 -5.32
C ARG A 38 -10.56 -6.97 -4.97
N GLN A 39 -11.83 -7.24 -5.24
CA GLN A 39 -12.43 -8.53 -4.95
C GLN A 39 -13.43 -8.91 -6.03
N TYR A 40 -13.43 -10.20 -6.37
CA TYR A 40 -14.52 -10.85 -7.09
C TYR A 40 -14.85 -12.17 -6.41
N ASN A 41 -16.08 -12.30 -5.92
CA ASN A 41 -16.52 -13.40 -5.07
C ASN A 41 -15.51 -13.71 -3.95
N ASN A 42 -15.01 -14.95 -3.90
CA ASN A 42 -14.12 -15.45 -2.86
C ASN A 42 -12.63 -15.14 -3.11
N PHE A 43 -12.30 -14.45 -4.21
CA PHE A 43 -10.92 -14.08 -4.51
C PHE A 43 -10.72 -12.57 -4.37
N SER A 44 -9.75 -12.18 -3.55
CA SER A 44 -9.45 -10.77 -3.27
C SER A 44 -7.95 -10.52 -3.18
N PHE A 45 -7.56 -9.28 -3.47
CA PHE A 45 -6.24 -8.73 -3.21
C PHE A 45 -6.38 -7.42 -2.44
N SER A 46 -5.72 -7.35 -1.28
CA SER A 46 -5.76 -6.19 -0.38
C SER A 46 -4.39 -5.54 -0.27
N ARG A 47 -4.33 -4.22 -0.52
CA ARG A 47 -3.21 -3.37 -0.16
C ARG A 47 -3.56 -2.67 1.16
N VAL A 48 -2.93 -3.09 2.25
CA VAL A 48 -3.05 -2.45 3.56
C VAL A 48 -2.05 -1.30 3.64
N PHE A 49 -2.50 -0.13 4.08
CA PHE A 49 -1.68 1.08 4.15
C PHE A 49 -0.87 1.14 5.44
N GLU A 50 0.26 1.86 5.42
CA GLU A 50 1.15 2.04 6.57
C GLU A 50 1.53 0.71 7.26
N ALA A 51 1.77 -0.32 6.46
CA ALA A 51 2.10 -1.66 6.94
C ALA A 51 3.27 -2.27 6.17
N GLY A 52 4.24 -2.79 6.92
CA GLY A 52 5.38 -3.56 6.40
C GLY A 52 5.09 -5.06 6.27
N HIS A 53 6.15 -5.87 6.32
CA HIS A 53 6.09 -7.33 6.16
C HIS A 53 5.12 -7.99 7.16
N SER A 54 5.16 -7.56 8.42
CA SER A 54 4.28 -8.03 9.49
C SER A 54 3.02 -7.17 9.58
N VAL A 55 2.14 -7.25 8.58
CA VAL A 55 0.97 -6.36 8.42
C VAL A 55 0.14 -6.23 9.70
N ALA A 56 -0.10 -7.33 10.43
CA ALA A 56 -0.89 -7.33 11.66
C ALA A 56 -0.24 -6.54 12.82
N ALA A 57 1.09 -6.39 12.82
CA ALA A 57 1.79 -5.58 13.83
C ALA A 57 1.56 -4.08 13.61
N TYR A 58 1.48 -3.65 12.35
CA TYR A 58 1.29 -2.23 12.00
C TYR A 58 -0.19 -1.84 11.95
N GLN A 59 -1.04 -2.75 11.46
CA GLN A 59 -2.45 -2.49 11.16
C GLN A 59 -3.37 -3.58 11.76
N PRO A 60 -3.36 -3.77 13.09
CA PRO A 60 -4.05 -4.89 13.74
C PRO A 60 -5.57 -4.86 13.49
N GLU A 61 -6.21 -3.70 13.58
CA GLU A 61 -7.66 -3.57 13.34
C GLU A 61 -8.00 -3.88 11.88
N THR A 62 -7.27 -3.32 10.91
CA THR A 62 -7.50 -3.56 9.49
C THR A 62 -7.37 -5.05 9.14
N VAL A 63 -6.32 -5.71 9.63
CA VAL A 63 -6.12 -7.14 9.39
C VAL A 63 -7.19 -7.98 10.07
N PHE A 64 -7.60 -7.63 11.30
CA PHE A 64 -8.70 -8.31 11.98
C PHE A 64 -9.99 -8.24 11.16
N ARG A 65 -10.35 -7.07 10.62
CA ARG A 65 -11.53 -6.91 9.77
C ARG A 65 -11.45 -7.74 8.49
N ILE A 66 -10.30 -7.74 7.81
CA ILE A 66 -10.10 -8.56 6.61
C ILE A 66 -10.28 -10.05 6.96
N PHE A 67 -9.65 -10.51 8.04
CA PHE A 67 -9.74 -11.89 8.50
C PHE A 67 -11.17 -12.30 8.84
N GLU A 68 -11.85 -11.52 9.69
CA GLU A 68 -13.24 -11.75 10.10
C GLU A 68 -14.16 -11.85 8.87
N ARG A 69 -14.05 -10.89 7.94
CA ARG A 69 -14.88 -10.88 6.72
C ARG A 69 -14.60 -12.09 5.83
N ALA A 70 -13.34 -12.45 5.65
CA ALA A 70 -12.97 -13.61 4.83
C ALA A 70 -13.53 -14.92 5.40
N ILE A 71 -13.39 -15.15 6.72
CA ILE A 71 -13.87 -16.40 7.34
C ILE A 71 -15.40 -16.51 7.39
N PHE A 72 -16.10 -15.38 7.49
CA PHE A 72 -17.57 -15.33 7.51
C PHE A 72 -18.18 -15.12 6.11
N GLY A 73 -17.38 -15.17 5.04
CA GLY A 73 -17.87 -15.07 3.66
C GLY A 73 -18.52 -13.73 3.35
N LYS A 74 -17.97 -12.63 3.89
CA LYS A 74 -18.38 -11.26 3.61
C LYS A 74 -17.45 -10.58 2.61
N ASP A 75 -17.93 -9.51 1.99
CA ASP A 75 -17.05 -8.64 1.22
C ASP A 75 -15.98 -8.01 2.12
N ILE A 76 -14.76 -7.89 1.60
CA ILE A 76 -13.62 -7.42 2.39
C ILE A 76 -13.66 -5.90 2.60
N GLY A 77 -14.32 -5.16 1.70
CA GLY A 77 -14.37 -3.70 1.70
C GLY A 77 -15.15 -3.15 2.89
N THR A 78 -16.40 -3.57 3.05
CA THR A 78 -17.31 -3.08 4.10
C THR A 78 -17.71 -4.16 5.09
N GLY A 79 -17.88 -5.40 4.63
CA GLY A 79 -18.36 -6.53 5.44
C GLY A 79 -19.88 -6.65 5.48
N ASP A 80 -20.60 -5.83 4.71
CA ASP A 80 -22.07 -5.77 4.70
C ASP A 80 -22.68 -6.78 3.72
N ILE A 81 -21.93 -7.22 2.71
CA ILE A 81 -22.41 -8.07 1.63
C ILE A 81 -21.99 -9.51 1.90
N SER A 82 -22.97 -10.42 1.94
CA SER A 82 -22.75 -11.87 2.05
C SER A 82 -22.42 -12.45 0.67
N ILE A 83 -21.20 -12.93 0.47
CA ILE A 83 -20.73 -13.46 -0.82
C ILE A 83 -21.50 -14.73 -1.21
N SER A 84 -21.88 -15.56 -0.22
CA SER A 84 -22.60 -16.82 -0.45
C SER A 84 -24.07 -16.65 -0.86
N GLU A 85 -24.67 -15.51 -0.54
CA GLU A 85 -26.10 -15.24 -0.76
C GLU A 85 -26.33 -14.23 -1.90
N SER A 86 -25.26 -13.63 -2.42
CA SER A 86 -25.32 -12.62 -3.48
C SER A 86 -25.11 -13.22 -4.88
N SER A 87 -25.78 -12.63 -5.88
CA SER A 87 -25.34 -12.65 -7.30
C SER A 87 -23.85 -12.30 -7.38
N PRO A 88 -23.08 -12.76 -8.40
CA PRO A 88 -21.64 -12.56 -8.48
C PRO A 88 -21.19 -11.18 -8.03
N TYR A 89 -20.45 -11.16 -6.93
CA TYR A 89 -19.97 -9.93 -6.30
C TYR A 89 -18.66 -9.51 -6.96
N GLY A 90 -18.56 -8.24 -7.34
CA GLY A 90 -17.34 -7.64 -7.86
C GLY A 90 -17.22 -6.19 -7.40
N THR A 91 -16.06 -5.81 -6.91
CA THR A 91 -15.79 -4.44 -6.48
C THR A 91 -15.75 -3.49 -7.68
N GLN A 92 -16.33 -2.29 -7.52
CA GLN A 92 -16.32 -1.23 -8.53
C GLN A 92 -15.63 0.00 -7.95
N GLY A 93 -14.50 0.40 -8.53
CA GLY A 93 -13.66 1.46 -8.00
C GLY A 93 -12.44 1.74 -8.87
N MET A 94 -11.34 2.19 -8.26
CA MET A 94 -10.15 2.63 -8.99
C MET A 94 -9.50 1.46 -9.73
N ALA A 95 -9.01 1.66 -10.96
CA ALA A 95 -8.36 0.59 -11.73
C ALA A 95 -6.98 0.21 -11.17
N SER A 96 -6.31 1.15 -10.49
CA SER A 96 -4.96 1.01 -9.95
C SER A 96 -4.84 1.72 -8.61
N THR A 97 -3.88 1.28 -7.79
CA THR A 97 -3.54 1.92 -6.50
C THR A 97 -2.23 2.71 -6.56
N LEU A 98 -1.53 2.75 -7.69
CA LEU A 98 -0.19 3.36 -7.78
C LEU A 98 -0.18 4.87 -7.51
N ASN A 99 -1.32 5.55 -7.70
CA ASN A 99 -1.48 6.96 -7.37
C ASN A 99 -1.78 7.21 -5.88
N VAL A 100 -1.92 6.16 -5.08
CA VAL A 100 -2.15 6.26 -3.63
C VAL A 100 -0.80 6.21 -2.93
N THR A 101 -0.39 7.36 -2.44
CA THR A 101 0.90 7.62 -1.80
C THR A 101 0.72 8.12 -0.37
N ASN A 102 1.72 7.91 0.46
CA ASN A 102 1.74 8.42 1.83
C ASN A 102 2.53 9.73 1.87
N GLU A 103 2.16 10.60 2.82
CA GLU A 103 2.96 11.79 3.12
C GLU A 103 4.16 11.37 3.97
N ILE A 104 5.36 11.64 3.47
CA ILE A 104 6.60 11.38 4.20
C ILE A 104 6.86 12.57 5.12
N TRP A 105 6.96 12.32 6.42
CA TRP A 105 7.43 13.31 7.39
C TRP A 105 8.97 13.33 7.41
N ASP A 106 9.55 14.53 7.28
CA ASP A 106 10.99 14.79 7.13
C ASP A 106 11.72 14.82 8.51
N PRO A 107 13.04 14.50 8.62
CA PRO A 107 14.02 14.29 7.56
C PRO A 107 14.19 12.84 7.09
N VAL A 108 14.27 12.65 5.77
CA VAL A 108 14.82 11.42 5.17
C VAL A 108 16.28 11.29 5.61
N THR A 109 16.56 10.39 6.56
CA THR A 109 17.93 10.05 6.97
C THR A 109 18.62 9.29 5.86
N GLU A 110 19.91 9.55 5.64
CA GLU A 110 20.74 8.71 4.77
C GLU A 110 20.64 7.24 5.25
N PRO A 111 20.50 6.28 4.32
CA PRO A 111 20.37 4.87 4.69
C PRO A 111 21.61 4.39 5.44
N ILE A 112 21.37 3.74 6.57
CA ILE A 112 22.40 3.27 7.49
C ILE A 112 22.72 1.81 7.15
N CYS A 113 23.97 1.52 6.85
CA CYS A 113 24.47 0.17 6.61
C CYS A 113 24.86 -0.50 7.94
N TYR A 114 24.02 -1.41 8.42
CA TYR A 114 24.36 -2.26 9.57
C TYR A 114 25.07 -3.53 9.11
N TRP A 115 26.27 -3.81 9.63
CA TRP A 115 27.13 -4.88 9.10
C TRP A 115 26.52 -6.28 9.22
N TYR A 116 25.66 -6.51 10.23
CA TYR A 116 25.01 -7.80 10.46
C TYR A 116 23.89 -8.09 9.46
N ASP A 117 23.41 -7.07 8.74
CA ASP A 117 22.37 -7.15 7.71
C ASP A 117 22.83 -6.51 6.41
N ALA A 118 24.11 -6.76 6.09
CA ALA A 118 24.77 -6.09 4.98
C ALA A 118 24.14 -6.37 3.62
N ALA A 119 23.48 -7.53 3.48
CA ALA A 119 22.79 -7.90 2.24
C ALA A 119 21.58 -7.01 1.93
N GLU A 120 20.90 -6.49 2.96
CA GLU A 120 19.70 -5.66 2.78
C GLU A 120 19.99 -4.16 2.94
N MET A 121 20.96 -3.78 3.77
CA MET A 121 21.16 -2.39 4.20
C MET A 121 22.39 -1.69 3.61
N CYS A 122 23.33 -2.42 3.02
CA CYS A 122 24.58 -1.87 2.54
C CYS A 122 24.60 -1.83 1.01
N ASP A 123 25.23 -0.81 0.44
CA ASP A 123 25.50 -0.78 -1.00
C ASP A 123 26.63 -1.75 -1.39
N GLU A 124 26.85 -1.92 -2.69
CA GLU A 124 27.86 -2.86 -3.20
C GLU A 124 29.27 -2.54 -2.70
N VAL A 125 29.62 -1.26 -2.55
CA VAL A 125 30.95 -0.81 -2.10
C VAL A 125 31.16 -1.17 -0.63
N GLN A 126 30.14 -0.97 0.19
CA GLN A 126 30.16 -1.33 1.61
C GLN A 126 30.16 -2.86 1.80
N GLN A 127 29.41 -3.60 0.98
CA GLN A 127 29.41 -5.07 1.01
C GLN A 127 30.78 -5.64 0.64
N GLU A 128 31.44 -5.08 -0.38
CA GLU A 128 32.79 -5.48 -0.77
C GLU A 128 33.82 -5.14 0.32
N ALA A 129 33.69 -3.98 0.96
CA ALA A 129 34.57 -3.60 2.07
C ALA A 129 34.41 -4.53 3.29
N LEU A 130 33.18 -4.98 3.57
CA LEU A 130 32.92 -6.00 4.59
C LEU A 130 33.52 -7.35 4.20
N ALA A 131 33.34 -7.80 2.95
CA ALA A 131 33.89 -9.06 2.45
C ALA A 131 35.42 -9.09 2.50
N ASN A 132 36.06 -7.96 2.22
CA ASN A 132 37.51 -7.81 2.23
C ASN A 132 38.09 -7.47 3.62
N ASN A 133 37.25 -7.37 4.66
CA ASN A 133 37.64 -6.97 6.02
C ASN A 133 38.35 -5.61 6.10
N VAL A 134 37.99 -4.67 5.22
CA VAL A 134 38.55 -3.30 5.18
C VAL A 134 37.55 -2.23 5.63
N ALA A 135 36.30 -2.62 5.93
CA ALA A 135 35.29 -1.73 6.46
C ALA A 135 35.60 -1.28 7.90
N VAL A 136 35.36 -0.01 8.20
CA VAL A 136 35.37 0.53 9.57
C VAL A 136 33.95 0.49 10.10
N ILE A 137 33.76 -0.17 11.24
CA ILE A 137 32.46 -0.39 11.86
C ILE A 137 32.43 0.30 13.23
N GLU A 138 31.46 1.18 13.44
CA GLU A 138 31.20 1.83 14.72
C GLU A 138 29.74 1.62 15.12
N ASN A 139 29.48 1.18 16.35
CA ASN A 139 28.12 0.92 16.85
C ASN A 139 27.26 0.08 15.89
N TYR A 140 27.83 -1.00 15.35
CA TYR A 140 27.22 -1.90 14.37
C TYR A 140 26.99 -1.31 12.97
N VAL A 141 27.40 -0.06 12.71
CA VAL A 141 27.23 0.65 11.43
C VAL A 141 28.56 0.73 10.68
N VAL A 142 28.55 0.48 9.38
CA VAL A 142 29.71 0.74 8.50
C VAL A 142 29.84 2.25 8.28
N VAL A 143 30.89 2.85 8.84
CA VAL A 143 31.19 4.28 8.70
C VAL A 143 32.20 4.57 7.59
N SER A 144 32.96 3.56 7.17
CA SER A 144 33.87 3.64 6.02
C SER A 144 33.92 2.29 5.29
N PRO A 145 33.75 2.25 3.96
CA PRO A 145 33.46 3.37 3.08
C PRO A 145 32.08 3.97 3.37
N ALA A 146 31.96 5.29 3.14
CA ALA A 146 30.67 5.96 3.25
C ALA A 146 29.71 5.40 2.20
N GLY A 147 28.43 5.23 2.58
CA GLY A 147 27.40 4.80 1.65
C GLY A 147 27.25 5.80 0.51
N THR A 148 27.03 5.29 -0.69
CA THR A 148 26.89 6.06 -1.94
C THR A 148 25.43 6.28 -2.32
N PHE A 149 24.50 6.03 -1.40
CA PHE A 149 23.06 6.15 -1.65
C PHE A 149 22.67 7.58 -2.04
N SER A 150 22.56 7.81 -3.34
CA SER A 150 22.09 9.07 -3.91
C SER A 150 20.59 9.22 -3.63
N ALA A 151 20.24 10.12 -2.72
CA ALA A 151 18.86 10.58 -2.48
C ALA A 151 18.31 11.26 -3.75
N THR A 152 17.91 10.46 -4.73
CA THR A 152 17.43 10.95 -6.03
C THR A 152 15.90 10.94 -6.12
N SER A 153 15.19 10.93 -4.99
CA SER A 153 13.74 10.90 -4.96
C SER A 153 13.16 11.94 -4.00
N GLY A 154 12.80 13.10 -4.57
CA GLY A 154 11.81 14.03 -4.01
C GLY A 154 12.39 15.12 -3.12
N ASN A 155 12.39 16.36 -3.61
CA ASN A 155 12.64 17.56 -2.83
C ASN A 155 11.33 17.95 -2.10
N PRO A 156 11.16 17.73 -0.78
CA PRO A 156 9.92 18.08 -0.11
C PRO A 156 9.94 19.58 0.17
N THR A 157 9.06 20.33 -0.51
CA THR A 157 8.85 21.74 -0.18
C THR A 157 8.02 21.83 1.09
N ARG A 158 8.56 22.53 2.08
CA ARG A 158 8.06 22.65 3.45
C ARG A 158 6.73 23.43 3.50
N THR A 159 5.60 22.76 3.74
CA THR A 159 4.35 23.42 4.15
C THR A 159 3.73 22.72 5.35
N SER A 160 3.71 23.43 6.47
CA SER A 160 3.13 23.00 7.74
C SER A 160 1.61 23.03 7.69
N THR A 161 0.96 21.86 7.64
CA THR A 161 -0.44 21.66 8.07
C THR A 161 -0.70 20.16 8.19
N GLY A 162 -1.42 19.72 9.24
CA GLY A 162 -1.53 18.31 9.67
C GLY A 162 -2.24 17.38 8.67
N PRO A 163 -2.17 16.04 8.89
CA PRO A 163 -2.44 15.06 7.83
C PRO A 163 -3.94 14.89 7.58
N THR A 164 -4.32 14.91 6.30
CA THR A 164 -5.62 14.45 5.80
C THR A 164 -5.35 13.74 4.47
N ALA A 165 -5.57 12.42 4.42
CA ALA A 165 -5.46 11.67 3.18
C ALA A 165 -6.46 12.23 2.16
N THR A 166 -5.94 12.85 1.09
CA THR A 166 -6.77 13.52 0.09
C THR A 166 -6.95 12.63 -1.14
N VAL A 167 -8.21 12.36 -1.49
CA VAL A 167 -8.59 11.70 -2.75
C VAL A 167 -8.74 12.78 -3.82
N SER A 168 -7.82 12.84 -4.78
CA SER A 168 -7.98 13.72 -5.95
C SER A 168 -9.03 13.12 -6.90
N SER A 169 -10.28 13.60 -6.82
CA SER A 169 -11.32 13.27 -7.78
C SER A 169 -11.11 14.05 -9.08
N SER A 170 -10.70 13.37 -10.16
CA SER A 170 -10.82 13.90 -11.53
C SER A 170 -12.28 13.81 -12.00
N GLY A 171 -13.13 14.70 -11.48
CA GLY A 171 -14.49 14.89 -11.95
C GLY A 171 -14.51 15.83 -13.15
N ALA A 172 -14.80 15.29 -14.34
CA ALA A 172 -15.09 16.10 -15.53
C ALA A 172 -16.32 16.97 -15.27
N SER A 173 -16.12 18.28 -15.22
CA SER A 173 -17.18 19.29 -15.07
C SER A 173 -18.12 19.26 -16.27
N ARG A 174 -19.34 18.73 -16.10
CA ARG A 174 -20.48 19.03 -16.98
C ARG A 174 -21.24 20.21 -16.39
N ARG A 175 -21.23 21.34 -17.11
CA ARG A 175 -22.07 22.51 -16.83
C ARG A 175 -23.54 22.12 -16.98
N VAL A 176 -24.34 22.37 -15.95
CA VAL A 176 -25.80 22.42 -16.05
C VAL A 176 -26.21 23.86 -15.72
N GLY A 177 -26.89 24.52 -16.66
CA GLY A 177 -27.39 25.88 -16.52
C GLY A 177 -28.61 25.98 -15.61
N PRO A 178 -29.08 27.21 -15.28
CA PRO A 178 -30.06 27.46 -14.23
C PRO A 178 -31.52 27.29 -14.73
N TRP A 179 -32.49 27.56 -13.83
CA TRP A 179 -33.97 27.52 -13.94
C TRP A 179 -34.58 26.20 -13.44
N GLY A 180 -35.49 26.16 -12.46
CA GLY A 180 -36.19 27.19 -11.68
C GLY A 180 -37.20 26.51 -10.72
N LEU A 181 -37.59 27.23 -9.67
CA LEU A 181 -38.56 26.84 -8.64
C LEU A 181 -39.94 26.44 -9.19
N ARG A 182 -40.53 25.37 -8.62
CA ARG A 182 -41.90 25.30 -8.08
C ARG A 182 -42.06 24.04 -7.24
#